data_AF-A0A2N2HJ86-F1
#
_entry.id   AF-A0A2N2HJ86-F1
#
_cell.length_a   1.000
_cell.length_b   1.000
_cell.length_c   1.000
_cell.angle_alpha   90.00
_cell.angle_beta   90.00
_cell.angle_gamma   90.00
#
_symmetry.space_group_name_H-M   'P 1'
#
loop_
_entity.id
_entity.type
_entity.pdbx_description
1 polymer ?
#
loop_
_entity_poly.entity_id
_entity_poly.type
_entity_poly.pdbx_seq_one_letter_code
_entity_poly.pdbx_strand_id
1 'polypeptide(L)' 'KLNVSKENLGRVILLLPSLKAPTISSLFSEEWHAVETIVDAGIVRDLIPLLKEAGAEGIIEYSLNKVI' A
#
# COMPACT_ATOMS: atom_id res chain seq x y z
N LYS A 1 -3.34 4.35 -0.02
CA LYS A 1 -2.04 4.87 -0.53
C LYS A 1 -1.00 4.83 0.59
N LEU A 2 0.25 4.52 0.28
CA LEU A 2 1.36 4.52 1.24
C LEU A 2 2.68 4.79 0.52
N ASN A 3 3.72 5.14 1.28
CA ASN A 3 5.10 5.20 0.82
C ASN A 3 5.88 4.01 1.38
N VAL A 4 6.86 3.53 0.64
CA VAL A 4 7.74 2.43 1.07
C VAL A 4 9.11 2.61 0.44
N SER A 5 10.16 2.32 1.21
CA SER A 5 11.52 2.28 0.67
C SER A 5 11.68 1.09 -0.28
N LYS A 6 12.62 1.19 -1.22
CA LYS A 6 12.90 0.15 -2.21
C LYS A 6 13.24 -1.19 -1.59
N GLU A 7 13.97 -1.19 -0.46
CA GLU A 7 14.30 -2.41 0.31
C GLU A 7 13.08 -3.13 0.88
N ASN A 8 12.04 -2.39 1.27
CA ASN A 8 10.85 -2.91 1.94
C ASN A 8 9.68 -3.18 0.98
N LEU A 9 9.77 -2.70 -0.27
CA LEU A 9 8.72 -2.80 -1.28
C LEU A 9 8.23 -4.25 -1.46
N GLY A 10 9.14 -5.22 -1.54
CA GLY A 10 8.78 -6.63 -1.72
C GLY A 10 7.95 -7.18 -0.55
N ARG A 11 8.30 -6.84 0.69
CA ARG A 11 7.57 -7.25 1.90
C ARG A 11 6.16 -6.68 1.90
N VAL A 12 6.03 -5.40 1.54
CA VAL A 12 4.74 -4.72 1.45
C VAL A 12 3.86 -5.34 0.37
N ILE A 13 4.38 -5.60 -0.84
CA ILE A 13 3.59 -6.19 -1.94
C ILE A 13 3.02 -7.56 -1.57
N LEU A 14 3.77 -8.38 -0.83
CA LEU A 14 3.32 -9.72 -0.40
C LEU A 14 2.11 -9.68 0.55
N LEU A 15 1.95 -8.58 1.31
CA LEU A 15 0.84 -8.40 2.24
C LEU A 15 -0.43 -7.86 1.57
N LEU A 16 -0.31 -7.25 0.39
CA LEU A 16 -1.45 -6.61 -0.26
C LEU A 16 -2.37 -7.68 -0.90
N PRO A 17 -3.67 -7.70 -0.53
CA PRO A 17 -4.63 -8.59 -1.16
C PRO A 17 -4.88 -8.10 -2.58
N SER A 18 -4.33 -8.81 -3.55
CA SER A 18 -4.37 -8.43 -4.96
C SER A 18 -5.77 -8.70 -5.57
N LEU A 19 -6.56 -7.65 -5.81
CA LEU A 19 -7.72 -7.70 -6.71
C LEU A 19 -7.38 -7.37 -8.17
N LYS A 20 -6.40 -6.47 -8.44
CA LYS A 20 -5.95 -6.07 -9.79
C LYS A 20 -4.45 -5.69 -9.91
N ALA A 21 -3.62 -6.08 -8.93
CA ALA A 21 -2.26 -5.59 -8.70
C ALA A 21 -2.20 -4.13 -8.20
N PRO A 22 -1.32 -3.83 -7.22
CA PRO A 22 -1.15 -2.46 -6.70
C PRO A 22 -0.48 -1.57 -7.75
N THR A 23 -0.88 -0.29 -7.79
CA THR A 23 -0.17 0.75 -8.54
C THR A 23 1.10 1.11 -7.77
N ILE A 24 2.25 1.07 -8.45
CA ILE A 24 3.55 1.43 -7.88
C ILE A 24 4.11 2.58 -8.71
N SER A 25 4.54 3.65 -8.03
CA SER A 25 5.15 4.83 -8.67
C SER A 25 6.41 5.22 -7.94
N SER A 26 7.51 5.41 -8.67
CA SER A 26 8.76 5.94 -8.10
C SER A 26 8.55 7.38 -7.64
N LEU A 27 9.04 7.70 -6.44
CA LEU A 27 9.06 9.07 -5.94
C LEU A 27 10.30 9.81 -6.47
N PHE A 28 10.39 11.11 -6.17
CA PHE A 28 11.53 11.94 -6.56
C PHE A 28 12.88 11.38 -6.08
N SER A 29 12.89 10.75 -4.90
CA SER A 29 14.01 9.92 -4.46
C SER A 29 13.83 8.51 -5.03
N GLU A 30 14.82 8.03 -5.80
CA GLU A 30 14.81 6.68 -6.40
C GLU A 30 14.77 5.54 -5.36
N GLU A 31 14.99 5.87 -4.09
CA GLU A 31 14.94 4.93 -2.96
C GLU A 31 13.52 4.74 -2.41
N TRP A 32 12.54 5.51 -2.86
CA TRP A 32 11.17 5.48 -2.34
C TRP A 32 10.13 5.29 -3.44
N HIS A 33 9.08 4.54 -3.09
CA HIS A 33 7.95 4.24 -3.96
C HIS A 33 6.65 4.61 -3.26
N ALA A 34 5.72 5.20 -4.01
CA ALA A 34 4.33 5.28 -3.62
C ALA A 34 3.62 4.01 -4.10
N VAL A 35 2.85 3.39 -3.20
CA VAL A 35 2.02 2.22 -3.48
C VAL A 35 0.57 2.56 -3.21
N GLU A 36 -0.29 2.19 -4.16
CA GLU A 36 -1.73 2.40 -4.07
C GLU A 36 -2.47 1.11 -4.42
N THR A 37 -3.42 0.72 -3.58
CA THR A 37 -4.23 -0.47 -3.79
C THR A 37 -5.64 -0.24 -3.26
N ILE A 38 -6.59 -0.99 -3.81
CA ILE A 38 -7.96 -1.06 -3.35
C ILE A 38 -8.09 -2.38 -2.58
N VAL A 39 -8.56 -2.29 -1.34
CA VAL A 39 -8.72 -3.43 -0.44
C VAL A 39 -10.13 -3.41 0.15
N ASP A 40 -10.61 -4.57 0.60
CA ASP A 40 -11.88 -4.66 1.31
C ASP A 40 -11.80 -3.92 2.65
N ALA A 41 -12.80 -3.12 2.99
CA ALA A 41 -12.81 -2.32 4.21
C ALA A 41 -12.71 -3.19 5.48
N GLY A 42 -13.22 -4.42 5.43
CA GLY A 42 -13.22 -5.36 6.56
C GLY A 42 -11.82 -5.84 6.96
N ILE A 43 -10.83 -5.77 6.06
CA ILE A 43 -9.46 -6.22 6.34
C ILE A 43 -8.50 -5.08 6.65
N VAL A 44 -8.90 -3.83 6.43
CA VAL A 44 -8.03 -2.65 6.56
C VAL A 44 -7.45 -2.52 7.98
N ARG A 45 -8.29 -2.77 9.00
CA ARG A 45 -7.90 -2.69 10.40
C ARG A 45 -6.75 -3.62 10.77
N ASP A 46 -6.72 -4.81 10.19
CA ASP A 46 -5.68 -5.81 10.44
C ASP A 46 -4.49 -5.64 9.49
N LEU A 47 -4.73 -5.14 8.28
CA LEU A 47 -3.70 -4.93 7.26
C LEU A 47 -2.77 -3.75 7.58
N ILE A 48 -3.30 -2.63 8.10
CA ILE A 48 -2.49 -1.43 8.37
C ILE A 48 -1.32 -1.71 9.34
N PRO A 49 -1.51 -2.37 10.50
CA PRO A 49 -0.41 -2.73 11.38
C PRO A 49 0.68 -3.54 10.69
N LEU A 50 0.30 -4.57 9.93
CA LEU A 50 1.23 -5.43 9.19
C LEU A 50 2.03 -4.66 8.15
N LEU A 51 1.38 -3.72 7.44
CA LEU A 51 2.05 -2.85 6.48
C LEU A 51 3.08 -1.96 7.14
N LYS A 52 2.78 -1.39 8.31
CA LYS A 52 3.73 -0.56 9.06
C LYS A 52 4.95 -1.38 9.52
N GLU A 53 4.73 -2.61 10.01
CA GLU A 53 5.81 -3.53 10.39
C GLU A 53 6.66 -3.99 9.18
N ALA A 54 6.05 -4.02 7.99
CA ALA A 54 6.74 -4.29 6.74
C ALA A 54 7.52 -3.08 6.18
N GLY A 55 7.42 -1.90 6.80
CA GLY A 55 8.13 -0.68 6.40
C GLY A 55 7.32 0.30 5.57
N ALA A 56 5.98 0.19 5.57
CA ALA A 56 5.13 1.20 4.95
C ALA A 56 5.00 2.44 5.85
N GLU A 57 5.10 3.61 5.23
CA GLU A 57 5.02 4.92 5.85
C GLU A 57 3.94 5.80 5.21
N GLY A 58 3.43 6.78 5.95
CA GLY A 58 2.47 7.75 5.41
C GLY A 58 1.21 7.09 4.81
N ILE A 59 0.68 6.06 5.46
CA ILE A 59 -0.51 5.34 4.99
C ILE A 59 -1.74 6.26 5.08
N ILE A 60 -2.42 6.41 3.95
CA ILE A 60 -3.68 7.14 3.80
C ILE A 60 -4.72 6.16 3.24
N GLU A 61 -5.83 6.02 3.95
CA GLU A 61 -7.00 5.28 3.50
C GLU A 61 -8.13 6.23 3.10
N TYR A 62 -8.93 5.83 2.13
CA TYR A 62 -10.12 6.55 1.72
C TYR A 62 -11.18 5.55 1.24
N SER A 63 -12.44 5.78 1.63
CA SER A 63 -13.56 4.97 1.16
C SER A 63 -13.96 5.37 -0.25
N LEU A 64 -14.19 4.39 -1.12
CA LEU A 64 -14.70 4.62 -2.47
C LEU A 64 -16.23 4.62 -2.45
N ASN A 65 -16.84 5.74 -2.86
CA ASN A 65 -18.29 5.88 -2.91
C ASN A 65 -18.91 5.26 -4.18
N LYS A 66 -18.16 5.24 -5.29
CA LYS A 66 -18.62 4.72 -6.58
C LYS A 66 -17.44 4.15 -7.36
N VAL A 67 -17.58 2.91 -7.81
CA VAL A 67 -16.68 2.27 -8.77
C VAL A 67 -17.53 2.00 -10.02
N ILE A 68 -17.12 2.56 -11.17
CA ILE A 68 -17.80 2.41 -12.47
C ILE A 68 -16.96 1.56 -13.41
#